data_AF-A0A1J3GXP8-F1
#
_entry.id   AF-A0A1J3GXP8-F1
#
_cell.length_a   1.000
_cell.length_b   1.000
_cell.length_c   1.000
_cell.angle_alpha   90.00
_cell.angle_beta   90.00
_cell.angle_gamma   90.00
#
_symmetry.space_group_name_H-M   'P 1'
#
loop_
_entity.id
_entity.type
_entity.pdbx_description
1 polymer ?
#
loop_
_entity_poly.entity_id
_entity_poly.type
_entity_poly.pdbx_seq_one_letter_code
_entity_poly.pdbx_strand_id
1 'polypeptide(L)'
;GNNKVILGQAMYTGQELGFTSLVYPEKPGNSNGTFSGTCEELSLNSNLTMAGKVVLCFTTSPFSASVSKAASSVKEAGGLGVIIARHPGHTLQPCLDDFPCVAVDYELGTKILLYIRSSGS
;
A
#
# COMPACT_ATOMS: atom_id res chain seq x y z
N GLY A 1 7.58 -0.62 14.52
CA GLY A 1 6.21 -1.16 14.53
C GLY A 1 5.58 -1.01 15.91
N ASN A 2 4.29 -1.30 16.06
CA ASN A 2 3.58 -1.33 17.35
C ASN A 2 3.27 -2.76 17.86
N ASN A 3 4.02 -3.76 17.38
CA ASN A 3 3.87 -5.19 17.71
C ASN A 3 2.47 -5.80 17.48
N LYS A 4 1.61 -5.14 16.68
CA LYS A 4 0.33 -5.73 16.28
C LYS A 4 0.51 -6.63 15.07
N VAL A 5 -0.12 -7.80 15.12
CA VAL A 5 -0.23 -8.74 14.01
C VAL A 5 -1.59 -8.56 13.35
N ILE A 6 -1.59 -8.44 12.02
CA ILE A 6 -2.79 -8.26 11.21
C ILE A 6 -2.83 -9.41 10.20
N LEU A 7 -3.97 -10.11 10.13
CA LEU A 7 -4.18 -11.13 9.11
C LEU A 7 -4.66 -10.46 7.82
N GLY A 8 -3.86 -10.61 6.75
CA GLY A 8 -4.23 -10.21 5.40
C GLY A 8 -4.24 -11.41 4.45
N GLN A 9 -4.56 -11.15 3.19
CA GLN A 9 -4.56 -12.15 2.12
C GLN A 9 -3.51 -11.78 1.07
N ALA A 10 -2.63 -12.72 0.72
CA ALA A 10 -1.58 -12.51 -0.28
C ALA A 10 -1.36 -13.79 -1.09
N MET A 11 -0.83 -13.63 -2.31
CA MET A 11 -0.35 -14.73 -3.17
C MET A 11 1.16 -14.64 -3.41
N TYR A 12 1.85 -13.73 -2.72
CA TYR A 12 3.28 -13.54 -2.82
C TYR A 12 4.03 -14.73 -2.19
N THR A 13 4.93 -15.34 -2.95
CA THR A 13 5.74 -16.51 -2.53
C THR A 13 7.24 -16.22 -2.47
N GLY A 14 7.65 -14.97 -2.68
CA GLY A 14 9.04 -14.57 -2.60
C GLY A 14 9.52 -14.34 -1.17
N GLN A 15 10.65 -13.66 -1.02
CA GLN A 15 11.27 -13.42 0.27
C GLN A 15 10.47 -12.43 1.12
N GLU A 16 10.25 -12.79 2.39
CA GLU A 16 9.62 -11.88 3.35
C GLU A 16 10.39 -10.57 3.48
N LEU A 17 9.64 -9.47 3.49
CA LEU A 17 10.19 -8.18 3.86
C LEU A 17 10.45 -8.18 5.37
N GLY A 18 11.68 -7.86 5.78
CA GLY A 18 11.98 -7.57 7.18
C GLY A 18 11.28 -6.30 7.67
N PHE A 19 11.69 -5.80 8.85
CA PHE A 19 11.11 -4.56 9.37
C PHE A 19 11.43 -3.37 8.46
N THR A 20 10.38 -2.75 7.93
CA THR A 20 10.48 -1.56 7.08
C THR A 20 9.44 -0.50 7.45
N SER A 21 9.63 0.71 6.93
CA SER A 21 8.74 1.83 7.15
C SER A 21 7.44 1.68 6.35
N LEU A 22 6.34 2.13 6.95
CA LEU A 22 5.05 2.25 6.28
C LEU A 22 4.82 3.69 5.83
N VAL A 23 4.09 3.88 4.73
CA VAL A 23 3.65 5.19 4.28
C VAL A 23 2.24 5.13 3.72
N TYR A 24 1.44 6.15 4.02
CA TYR A 24 0.21 6.44 3.32
C TYR A 24 0.44 7.75 2.55
N PRO A 25 0.40 7.75 1.22
CA PRO A 25 0.74 8.91 0.43
C PRO A 25 -0.44 9.90 0.42
N GLU A 26 -0.53 10.65 1.52
CA GLU A 26 -1.42 11.80 1.65
C GLU A 26 -0.65 13.10 1.45
N LYS A 27 -1.36 14.13 0.97
CA LYS A 27 -0.77 15.43 0.67
C LYS A 27 -0.15 16.05 1.94
N PRO A 28 1.18 16.28 1.98
CA PRO A 28 1.75 17.13 3.02
C PRO A 28 1.17 18.54 2.94
N GLY A 29 0.84 19.15 4.07
CA GLY A 29 0.19 20.48 4.12
C GLY A 29 0.92 21.60 3.36
N ASN A 30 2.23 21.47 3.16
CA ASN A 30 3.09 22.43 2.45
C ASN A 30 3.51 21.99 1.04
N SER A 31 2.92 20.93 0.48
CA SER A 31 3.33 20.41 -0.83
C SER A 31 2.47 20.98 -1.97
N ASN A 32 3.13 21.34 -3.08
CA ASN A 32 2.46 21.76 -4.32
C ASN A 32 2.05 20.59 -5.22
N GLY A 33 2.38 19.35 -4.84
CA GLY A 33 2.06 18.15 -5.61
C GLY A 33 0.61 17.66 -5.42
N THR A 34 0.17 16.84 -6.36
CA THR A 34 -1.04 16.02 -6.22
C THR A 34 -0.65 14.72 -5.55
N PHE A 35 -1.31 14.38 -4.45
CA PHE A 35 -1.10 13.13 -3.73
C PHE A 35 -2.42 12.40 -3.61
N SER A 36 -2.36 11.07 -3.74
CA SER A 36 -3.54 10.23 -3.61
C SER A 36 -3.18 8.93 -2.90
N GLY A 37 -3.93 8.61 -1.85
CA GLY A 37 -3.89 7.31 -1.20
C GLY A 37 -4.77 6.27 -1.90
N THR A 38 -5.39 6.63 -3.02
CA THR A 38 -6.18 5.71 -3.85
C THR A 38 -5.25 4.84 -4.68
N CYS A 39 -5.45 3.52 -4.68
CA CYS A 39 -4.57 2.58 -5.37
C CYS A 39 -4.43 2.89 -6.87
N GLU A 40 -5.51 3.30 -7.53
CA GLU A 40 -5.58 3.66 -8.96
C GLU A 40 -4.74 4.88 -9.34
N GLU A 41 -4.43 5.71 -8.36
CA GLU A 41 -3.82 7.04 -8.52
C GLU A 41 -2.44 7.13 -7.85
N LEU A 42 -1.86 6.00 -7.42
CA LEU A 42 -0.55 6.01 -6.76
C LEU A 42 0.56 6.59 -7.63
N SER A 43 0.41 6.53 -8.97
CA SER A 43 1.32 7.16 -9.93
C SER A 43 1.41 8.68 -9.81
N LEU A 44 0.47 9.33 -9.12
CA LEU A 44 0.52 10.78 -8.86
C LEU A 44 1.52 11.14 -7.75
N ASN A 45 1.90 10.17 -6.91
CA ASN A 45 2.77 10.41 -5.77
C ASN A 45 4.24 10.46 -6.18
N SER A 46 5.01 11.34 -5.54
CA SER A 46 6.46 11.43 -5.78
C SER A 46 7.18 10.15 -5.34
N ASN A 47 8.18 9.72 -6.12
CA ASN A 47 9.06 8.60 -5.78
C ASN A 47 9.67 8.75 -4.37
N LEU A 48 10.04 9.98 -3.98
CA LEU A 48 10.59 10.29 -2.65
C LEU A 48 9.66 9.88 -1.50
N THR A 49 8.34 9.82 -1.74
CA THR A 49 7.36 9.46 -0.71
C THR A 49 7.30 7.96 -0.48
N MET A 50 7.53 7.16 -1.52
CA MET A 50 7.32 5.70 -1.50
C MET A 50 8.62 4.89 -1.45
N ALA A 51 9.73 5.47 -1.89
CA ALA A 51 11.03 4.79 -1.95
C ALA A 51 11.45 4.19 -0.60
N GLY A 52 11.78 2.91 -0.60
CA GLY A 52 12.22 2.17 0.59
C GLY A 52 11.13 1.90 1.63
N LYS A 53 9.86 2.11 1.29
CA LYS A 53 8.71 1.94 2.21
C LYS A 53 7.70 0.95 1.65
N VAL A 54 6.88 0.40 2.53
CA VAL A 54 5.65 -0.31 2.16
C VAL A 54 4.50 0.68 2.15
N VAL A 55 3.77 0.71 1.05
CA VAL A 55 2.74 1.73 0.78
C VAL A 55 1.36 1.18 1.12
N LEU A 56 0.60 1.90 1.93
CA LEU A 56 -0.82 1.65 2.13
C LEU A 56 -1.61 2.43 1.07
N CYS A 57 -2.57 1.77 0.42
CA CYS A 57 -3.56 2.43 -0.43
C CYS A 57 -4.96 1.86 -0.19
N PHE A 58 -5.98 2.64 -0.53
CA PHE A 58 -7.38 2.24 -0.47
C PHE A 58 -7.95 2.15 -1.88
N THR A 59 -8.86 1.21 -2.11
CA THR A 59 -9.61 1.14 -3.36
C THR A 59 -11.01 0.60 -3.12
N THR A 60 -11.99 1.20 -3.80
CA THR A 60 -13.36 0.69 -3.91
C THR A 60 -13.55 -0.23 -5.11
N SER A 61 -12.53 -0.36 -5.96
CA SER A 61 -12.57 -1.19 -7.16
C SER A 61 -12.52 -2.67 -6.76
N PRO A 62 -13.46 -3.50 -7.26
CA PRO A 62 -13.34 -4.94 -7.13
C PRO A 62 -12.29 -5.53 -8.10
N PHE A 63 -11.77 -4.72 -9.04
CA PHE A 63 -10.93 -5.18 -10.14
C PHE A 63 -9.47 -5.33 -9.74
N SER A 64 -8.87 -6.44 -10.16
CA SER A 64 -7.44 -6.70 -9.98
C SER A 64 -6.53 -5.76 -10.78
N ALA A 65 -7.03 -5.12 -11.84
CA ALA A 65 -6.26 -4.14 -12.61
C ALA A 65 -5.78 -2.96 -11.75
N SER A 66 -6.61 -2.49 -10.82
CA SER A 66 -6.24 -1.43 -9.85
C SER A 66 -5.08 -1.87 -8.95
N VAL A 67 -5.11 -3.14 -8.51
CA VAL A 67 -4.08 -3.75 -7.68
C VAL A 67 -2.75 -3.87 -8.43
N SER A 68 -2.79 -4.38 -9.67
CA SER A 68 -1.60 -4.51 -10.51
C SER A 68 -0.98 -3.16 -10.85
N LYS A 69 -1.81 -2.16 -11.18
CA LYS A 69 -1.35 -0.79 -11.44
C LYS A 69 -0.69 -0.17 -10.20
N ALA A 70 -1.33 -0.31 -9.04
CA ALA A 70 -0.78 0.17 -7.77
C ALA A 70 0.59 -0.45 -7.47
N ALA A 71 0.70 -1.78 -7.56
CA ALA A 71 1.96 -2.49 -7.38
C ALA A 71 3.05 -2.00 -8.35
N SER A 72 2.72 -1.83 -9.63
CA SER A 72 3.64 -1.31 -10.64
C SER A 72 4.15 0.09 -10.28
N SER A 73 3.24 1.02 -9.93
CA SER A 73 3.62 2.39 -9.58
C SER A 73 4.49 2.45 -8.32
N VAL A 74 4.19 1.63 -7.31
CA VAL A 74 5.01 1.57 -6.08
C VAL A 74 6.40 0.99 -6.38
N LYS A 75 6.47 -0.06 -7.20
CA LYS A 75 7.74 -0.68 -7.61
C LYS A 75 8.61 0.30 -8.40
N GLU A 76 8.05 0.99 -9.39
CA GLU A 76 8.75 2.02 -10.18
C GLU A 76 9.26 3.18 -9.32
N ALA A 77 8.52 3.53 -8.27
CA ALA A 77 8.92 4.54 -7.29
C ALA A 77 9.99 4.06 -6.29
N GLY A 78 10.43 2.80 -6.38
CA GLY A 78 11.40 2.20 -5.46
C GLY A 78 10.80 1.78 -4.12
N GLY A 79 9.48 1.66 -4.01
CA GLY A 79 8.81 1.11 -2.85
C GLY A 79 9.03 -0.40 -2.73
N LEU A 80 8.85 -0.93 -1.53
CA LEU A 80 9.19 -2.32 -1.19
C LEU A 80 7.99 -3.27 -1.24
N GLY A 81 6.77 -2.74 -1.16
CA GLY A 81 5.54 -3.52 -1.20
C GLY A 81 4.30 -2.65 -1.09
N VAL A 82 3.13 -3.26 -1.30
CA VAL A 82 1.84 -2.56 -1.21
C VAL A 82 0.84 -3.29 -0.31
N ILE A 83 0.21 -2.55 0.59
CA ILE A 83 -0.94 -2.99 1.40
C ILE A 83 -2.18 -2.37 0.79
N ILE A 84 -3.15 -3.21 0.43
CA ILE A 84 -4.34 -2.81 -0.31
C ILE A 84 -5.54 -2.98 0.60
N ALA A 85 -6.08 -1.86 1.08
CA ALA A 85 -7.31 -1.83 1.84
C ALA A 85 -8.51 -1.76 0.88
N ARG A 86 -9.32 -2.81 0.87
CA ARG A 86 -10.48 -2.92 -0.03
C ARG A 86 -11.64 -3.62 0.64
N HIS A 87 -12.80 -3.64 -0.03
CA HIS A 87 -13.92 -4.45 0.43
C HIS A 87 -13.53 -5.94 0.46
N PRO A 88 -13.90 -6.70 1.52
CA PRO A 88 -13.61 -8.13 1.58
C PRO A 88 -14.19 -8.85 0.37
N GLY A 89 -13.42 -9.75 -0.23
CA GLY A 89 -13.86 -10.52 -1.37
C GLY A 89 -13.00 -11.76 -1.57
N HIS A 90 -13.52 -12.72 -2.33
CA HIS A 90 -12.82 -13.98 -2.59
C HIS A 90 -11.86 -13.89 -3.78
N THR A 91 -11.96 -12.84 -4.59
CA THR A 91 -11.10 -12.63 -5.74
C THR A 91 -9.75 -12.07 -5.29
N LEU A 92 -8.76 -12.95 -5.20
CA LEU A 92 -7.36 -12.59 -5.04
C LEU A 92 -6.62 -12.83 -6.36
N GLN A 93 -5.74 -11.91 -6.75
CA GLN A 93 -4.85 -12.09 -7.88
C GLN A 93 -3.44 -11.71 -7.41
N PRO A 94 -2.39 -12.43 -7.85
CA PRO A 94 -1.03 -12.03 -7.56
C PRO A 94 -0.75 -10.64 -8.16
N CYS A 95 0.07 -9.86 -7.46
CA CYS A 95 0.65 -8.67 -8.07
C CYS A 95 1.67 -9.07 -9.13
N LEU A 96 1.88 -8.19 -10.10
CA LEU A 96 2.82 -8.43 -11.19
C LEU A 96 4.25 -8.55 -10.66
N ASP A 97 5.05 -9.37 -11.35
CA ASP A 97 6.49 -9.53 -11.16
C ASP A 97 6.96 -9.89 -9.75
N ASP A 98 6.23 -10.77 -9.05
CA ASP A 98 6.54 -11.15 -7.67
C ASP A 98 6.76 -9.94 -6.74
N PHE A 99 6.00 -8.87 -6.96
CA PHE A 99 6.07 -7.71 -6.06
C PHE A 99 5.25 -7.97 -4.79
N PRO A 100 5.79 -7.77 -3.57
CA PRO A 100 5.07 -8.04 -2.34
C PRO A 100 3.78 -7.22 -2.25
N CYS A 101 2.66 -7.92 -2.14
CA CYS A 101 1.38 -7.28 -1.92
C CYS A 101 0.44 -8.09 -1.05
N VAL A 102 -0.30 -7.38 -0.20
CA VAL A 102 -1.26 -7.97 0.72
C VAL A 102 -2.56 -7.18 0.71
N ALA A 103 -3.67 -7.88 0.60
CA ALA A 103 -5.00 -7.32 0.73
C ALA A 103 -5.47 -7.42 2.18
N VAL A 104 -6.08 -6.35 2.67
CA VAL A 104 -6.75 -6.28 3.97
C VAL A 104 -8.12 -5.64 3.79
N ASP A 105 -9.02 -5.85 4.74
CA ASP A 105 -10.28 -5.12 4.75
C ASP A 105 -10.09 -3.64 5.14
N TYR A 106 -11.12 -2.82 4.95
CA TYR A 106 -11.07 -1.40 5.29
C TYR A 106 -10.83 -1.12 6.76
N GLU A 107 -11.37 -1.93 7.68
CA GLU A 107 -11.20 -1.70 9.11
C GLU A 107 -9.74 -1.86 9.51
N LEU A 108 -9.10 -2.93 9.04
CA LEU A 108 -7.68 -3.19 9.21
C LEU A 108 -6.83 -2.14 8.50
N GLY A 109 -7.19 -1.77 7.27
CA GLY A 109 -6.53 -0.68 6.53
C GLY A 109 -6.56 0.65 7.29
N THR A 110 -7.71 1.02 7.86
CA THR A 110 -7.84 2.22 8.69
C THR A 110 -7.01 2.12 9.97
N LYS A 111 -6.94 0.96 10.63
CA LYS A 111 -6.05 0.76 11.80
C LYS A 111 -4.58 1.00 11.43
N ILE A 112 -4.15 0.54 10.24
CA ILE A 112 -2.79 0.78 9.73
C ILE A 112 -2.59 2.27 9.43
N LEU A 113 -3.56 2.93 8.79
CA LEU A 113 -3.51 4.37 8.52
C LEU A 113 -3.37 5.18 9.82
N LEU A 114 -4.17 4.86 10.83
CA LEU A 114 -4.09 5.51 12.14
C LEU A 114 -2.74 5.29 12.80
N TYR A 115 -2.17 4.08 12.69
CA TYR A 115 -0.80 3.83 13.13
C TYR A 115 0.18 4.75 12.40
N ILE A 116 0.18 4.78 11.05
CA ILE A 116 1.07 5.63 10.24
C ILE A 116 1.00 7.09 10.69
N ARG A 117 -0.20 7.64 10.88
CA ARG A 117 -0.40 9.03 11.33
C ARG A 117 0.06 9.26 12.78
N SER A 118 -0.18 8.30 13.67
CA SER A 118 0.25 8.40 15.07
C SER A 118 1.76 8.23 15.27
N SER A 119 2.42 7.49 14.38
CA SER A 119 3.86 7.26 14.37
C SER A 119 4.60 8.21 13.44
N GLY A 120 3.89 9.18 12.84
CA GLY A 120 4.45 10.14 11.89
C GLY A 120 5.37 11.12 12.61
N SER A 121 6.68 10.82 12.56
CA SER A 121 7.79 11.76 12.76
C SER A 121 8.76 11.59 11.60
#